data_AF-A0A6I6XY36-F1
#
_entry.id   AF-A0A6I6XY36-F1
#
_cell.length_a   1.000
_cell.length_b   1.000
_cell.length_c   1.000
_cell.angle_alpha   90.00
_cell.angle_beta   90.00
_cell.angle_gamma   90.00
#
_symmetry.space_group_name_H-M   'P 1'
#
loop_
_entity.id
_entity.type
_entity.pdbx_description
1 polymer ?
#
loop_
_entity_poly.entity_id
_entity_poly.type
_entity_poly.pdbx_seq_one_letter_code
_entity_poly.pdbx_strand_id
1 'polypeptide(L)'
;MVLTDKQRQFVDAKARGASNKEAAEAAGSKPSTAAAAGSRWSKDPKIASAILARRAELSVNPEPKKRGGKATADQSVEVADDQADINEADGEFLSCLPSTDDPLVWLLALMNEPRAKVFDRRNAAQTAVPYIHGKKAEAGKKEQKAEAAKEAGKGKYSQSKPPLTVVKG
;
A
#
# COMPACT_ATOMS: atom_id res chain seq x y z
N MET A 1 23.91 19.82 -20.73
CA MET A 1 25.12 20.08 -19.92
C MET A 1 25.48 18.83 -19.16
N VAL A 2 26.75 18.45 -19.19
CA VAL A 2 27.31 17.24 -18.55
C VAL A 2 27.51 17.51 -17.05
N LEU A 3 27.36 16.48 -16.20
CA LEU A 3 27.63 16.58 -14.75
C LEU A 3 29.07 17.04 -14.48
N THR A 4 29.26 17.87 -13.46
CA THR A 4 30.61 18.26 -13.01
C THR A 4 31.32 17.07 -12.35
N ASP A 5 32.65 17.09 -12.29
CA ASP A 5 33.41 15.95 -11.75
C ASP A 5 33.08 15.63 -10.28
N LYS A 6 32.81 16.66 -9.47
CA LYS A 6 32.34 16.49 -8.08
C LYS A 6 30.97 15.82 -8.03
N GLN A 7 30.06 16.19 -8.93
CA GLN A 7 28.73 15.56 -8.99
C GLN A 7 28.82 14.10 -9.44
N ARG A 8 29.76 13.75 -10.33
CA ARG A 8 30.01 12.36 -10.73
C ARG A 8 30.52 11.52 -9.56
N GLN A 9 31.48 12.03 -8.78
CA GLN A 9 31.95 11.36 -7.57
C GLN A 9 30.85 11.17 -6.53
N PHE A 10 29.98 12.17 -6.37
CA PHE A 10 28.80 12.06 -5.51
C PHE A 10 27.84 10.96 -6.01
N VAL A 11 27.59 10.91 -7.33
CA VAL A 11 26.76 9.89 -7.98
C VAL A 11 27.34 8.49 -7.75
N ASP A 12 28.63 8.31 -7.96
CA ASP A 12 29.31 7.02 -7.80
C ASP A 12 29.32 6.56 -6.33
N ALA A 13 29.53 7.48 -5.38
CA ALA A 13 29.42 7.19 -3.95
C ALA A 13 27.98 6.81 -3.57
N LYS A 14 27.00 7.51 -4.15
CA LYS A 14 25.58 7.23 -3.95
C LYS A 14 25.14 5.89 -4.54
N ALA A 15 25.65 5.53 -5.71
CA ALA A 15 25.37 4.26 -6.36
C ALA A 15 25.90 3.07 -5.53
N ARG A 16 27.00 3.28 -4.79
CA ARG A 16 27.56 2.31 -3.84
C ARG A 16 26.84 2.26 -2.49
N GLY A 17 25.84 3.12 -2.25
CA GLY A 17 25.03 3.11 -1.03
C GLY A 17 25.45 4.10 0.06
N ALA A 18 26.39 5.01 -0.19
CA ALA A 18 26.81 5.99 0.80
C ALA A 18 25.69 6.99 1.18
N SER A 19 25.77 7.50 2.41
CA SER A 19 24.84 8.52 2.91
C SER A 19 25.03 9.87 2.16
N ASN A 20 24.05 10.78 2.21
CA ASN A 20 24.15 12.08 1.51
C ASN A 20 25.38 12.89 1.95
N LYS A 21 25.71 12.83 3.26
CA LYS A 21 26.85 13.56 3.83
C LYS A 21 28.17 12.93 3.38
N GLU A 22 28.29 11.62 3.54
CA GLU A 22 29.48 10.86 3.17
C GLU A 22 29.77 10.91 1.65
N ALA A 23 28.72 10.82 0.83
CA ALA A 23 28.86 10.97 -0.62
C ALA A 23 29.36 12.38 -1.01
N ALA A 24 28.96 13.42 -0.26
CA ALA A 24 29.42 14.78 -0.51
C ALA A 24 30.87 14.99 -0.04
N GLU A 25 31.29 14.33 1.04
CA GLU A 25 32.69 14.29 1.51
C GLU A 25 33.58 13.55 0.50
N ALA A 26 33.11 12.40 -0.01
CA ALA A 26 33.79 11.66 -1.08
C ALA A 26 33.94 12.47 -2.38
N ALA A 27 32.99 13.37 -2.64
CA ALA A 27 33.05 14.34 -3.75
C ALA A 27 33.92 15.58 -3.46
N GLY A 28 34.62 15.62 -2.32
CA GLY A 28 35.52 16.70 -1.92
C GLY A 28 34.85 17.92 -1.28
N SER A 29 33.66 17.76 -0.71
CA SER A 29 33.03 18.82 0.11
C SER A 29 33.59 18.79 1.53
N LYS A 30 33.80 19.97 2.14
CA LYS A 30 34.25 20.06 3.54
C LYS A 30 33.22 19.41 4.47
N PRO A 31 33.63 18.70 5.53
CA PRO A 31 32.73 17.94 6.40
C PRO A 31 31.64 18.82 7.06
N SER A 32 31.99 20.06 7.39
CA SER A 32 31.04 21.05 7.94
C SER A 32 29.95 21.48 6.95
N THR A 33 30.20 21.39 5.64
CA THR A 33 29.29 21.81 4.57
C THR A 33 28.70 20.64 3.77
N ALA A 34 29.21 19.44 3.97
CA ALA A 34 28.88 18.26 3.18
C ALA A 34 27.41 17.86 3.29
N ALA A 35 26.81 17.99 4.48
CA ALA A 35 25.39 17.69 4.67
C ALA A 35 24.48 18.62 3.83
N ALA A 36 24.79 19.92 3.79
CA ALA A 36 24.03 20.90 3.01
C ALA A 36 24.24 20.70 1.50
N ALA A 37 25.48 20.46 1.07
CA ALA A 37 25.81 20.17 -0.33
C ALA A 37 25.14 18.87 -0.81
N GLY A 38 25.23 17.79 -0.03
CA GLY A 38 24.62 16.50 -0.34
C GLY A 38 23.10 16.55 -0.43
N SER A 39 22.44 17.34 0.44
CA SER A 39 20.99 17.57 0.36
C SER A 39 20.59 18.26 -0.94
N ARG A 40 21.33 19.30 -1.36
CA ARG A 40 21.09 20.00 -2.64
C ARG A 40 21.27 19.05 -3.82
N TRP A 41 22.38 18.33 -3.87
CA TRP A 41 22.67 17.42 -4.97
C TRP A 41 21.72 16.22 -5.05
N SER A 42 21.20 15.75 -3.91
CA SER A 42 20.20 14.67 -3.90
C SER A 42 18.86 15.04 -4.53
N LYS A 43 18.50 16.33 -4.50
CA LYS A 43 17.23 16.86 -5.04
C LYS A 43 17.35 17.32 -6.49
N ASP A 44 18.57 17.49 -6.99
CA ASP A 44 18.82 17.89 -8.37
C ASP A 44 18.42 16.74 -9.32
N PRO A 45 17.45 16.93 -10.23
CA PRO A 45 16.91 15.84 -11.06
C PRO A 45 17.97 15.23 -11.98
N LYS A 46 18.97 16.02 -12.40
CA LYS A 46 20.10 15.55 -13.21
C LYS A 46 20.95 14.53 -12.44
N ILE A 47 21.22 14.81 -11.17
CA ILE A 47 22.04 13.96 -10.30
C ILE A 47 21.25 12.72 -9.90
N ALA A 48 19.97 12.86 -9.57
CA ALA A 48 19.09 11.73 -9.27
C ALA A 48 19.01 10.73 -10.44
N SER A 49 18.85 11.22 -11.67
CA SER A 49 18.84 10.36 -12.85
C SER A 49 20.17 9.63 -13.08
N ALA A 50 21.30 10.30 -12.78
CA ALA A 50 22.62 9.71 -12.90
C ALA A 50 22.90 8.66 -11.80
N ILE A 51 22.40 8.86 -10.57
CA ILE A 51 22.46 7.86 -9.49
C ILE A 51 21.72 6.59 -9.89
N LEU A 52 20.53 6.73 -10.45
CA LEU A 52 19.74 5.58 -10.92
C LEU A 52 20.48 4.84 -12.03
N ALA A 53 20.99 5.56 -13.03
CA ALA A 53 21.76 4.97 -14.13
C ALA A 53 23.00 4.23 -13.62
N ARG A 54 23.80 4.84 -12.74
CA ARG A 54 24.98 4.17 -12.16
C ARG A 54 24.63 2.99 -11.28
N ARG A 55 23.56 3.07 -10.49
CA ARG A 55 23.11 1.93 -9.67
C ARG A 55 22.70 0.73 -10.54
N ALA A 56 22.06 0.98 -11.68
CA ALA A 56 21.71 -0.06 -12.65
C ALA A 56 22.94 -0.66 -13.35
N GLU A 57 23.97 0.15 -13.62
CA GLU A 57 25.24 -0.35 -14.16
C GLU A 57 26.02 -1.19 -13.14
N LEU A 58 25.97 -0.84 -11.85
CA LEU A 58 26.65 -1.59 -10.80
C LEU A 58 25.92 -2.90 -10.39
N SER A 59 24.65 -3.09 -10.77
CA SER A 59 23.96 -4.34 -10.52
C SER A 59 24.44 -5.42 -11.50
N VAL A 60 25.00 -6.51 -10.98
CA VAL A 60 25.67 -7.62 -11.70
C VAL A 60 24.69 -8.48 -12.53
N ASN A 61 23.47 -8.01 -12.80
CA ASN A 61 22.57 -8.60 -13.79
C ASN A 61 21.82 -7.48 -14.54
N PRO A 62 22.34 -7.02 -15.70
CA PRO A 62 21.79 -5.87 -16.40
C PRO A 62 20.76 -6.31 -17.45
N GLU A 63 19.49 -6.38 -17.09
CA GLU A 63 18.42 -6.36 -18.10
C GLU A 63 17.91 -4.92 -18.34
N PRO A 64 17.74 -4.52 -19.61
CA PRO A 64 17.38 -3.16 -19.96
C PRO A 64 15.89 -2.93 -19.72
N LYS A 65 15.52 -2.24 -18.62
CA LYS A 65 14.18 -1.64 -18.50
C LYS A 65 13.97 -0.63 -19.63
N LYS A 66 13.31 -1.07 -20.71
CA LYS A 66 12.77 -0.20 -21.75
C LYS A 66 11.82 0.81 -21.10
N ARG A 67 12.09 2.08 -21.38
CA ARG A 67 11.31 3.23 -20.94
C ARG A 67 9.95 3.21 -21.65
N GLY A 68 8.86 3.04 -20.90
CA GLY A 68 7.51 3.43 -21.29
C GLY A 68 7.19 4.80 -20.69
N GLY A 69 6.95 5.79 -21.55
CA GLY A 69 6.76 7.18 -21.19
C GLY A 69 5.41 7.50 -20.56
N LYS A 70 5.42 8.64 -19.88
CA LYS A 70 4.36 9.35 -19.16
C LYS A 70 3.12 9.68 -20.03
N ALA A 71 1.92 9.34 -19.57
CA ALA A 71 0.68 10.08 -19.85
C ALA A 71 -0.36 9.84 -18.76
N THR A 72 -0.93 10.94 -18.27
CA THR A 72 -2.13 10.99 -17.42
C THR A 72 -3.38 10.73 -18.26
N ALA A 73 -4.41 10.16 -17.61
CA ALA A 73 -5.85 10.12 -17.94
C ALA A 73 -6.43 8.72 -18.29
N ASP A 74 -7.27 8.27 -17.35
CA ASP A 74 -8.63 7.72 -17.52
C ASP A 74 -8.90 6.54 -18.49
N GLN A 75 -9.41 5.46 -17.88
CA GLN A 75 -10.40 4.47 -18.34
C GLN A 75 -10.33 3.89 -19.77
N SER A 76 -10.14 2.58 -19.89
CA SER A 76 -11.18 1.57 -20.25
C SER A 76 -10.56 0.24 -20.73
N VAL A 77 -11.40 -0.79 -20.62
CA VAL A 77 -11.19 -2.25 -20.59
C VAL A 77 -10.64 -2.83 -21.92
N GLU A 78 -9.77 -3.86 -21.88
CA GLU A 78 -10.01 -5.24 -22.39
C GLU A 78 -8.77 -6.13 -22.55
N VAL A 79 -9.07 -7.43 -22.50
CA VAL A 79 -8.34 -8.63 -22.10
C VAL A 79 -7.30 -9.09 -23.12
N ALA A 80 -6.11 -9.51 -22.68
CA ALA A 80 -5.38 -10.64 -23.29
C ALA A 80 -4.27 -11.14 -22.34
N ASP A 81 -4.36 -12.43 -22.05
CA ASP A 81 -3.45 -13.29 -21.30
C ASP A 81 -2.07 -13.39 -22.01
N ASP A 82 -0.97 -13.07 -21.33
CA ASP A 82 0.25 -13.91 -21.31
C ASP A 82 1.36 -13.31 -20.40
N GLN A 83 1.85 -14.18 -19.52
CA GLN A 83 3.13 -14.13 -18.79
C GLN A 83 3.42 -12.95 -17.86
N ALA A 84 3.09 -13.22 -16.60
CA ALA A 84 3.55 -12.53 -15.42
C ALA A 84 5.08 -12.60 -15.27
N ASP A 85 5.75 -11.46 -15.47
CA ASP A 85 7.01 -11.15 -14.78
C ASP A 85 6.69 -10.75 -13.33
N ILE A 86 6.34 -11.75 -12.51
CA ILE A 86 6.22 -11.58 -11.07
C ILE A 86 7.64 -11.33 -10.57
N ASN A 87 7.93 -10.10 -10.16
CA ASN A 87 9.21 -9.76 -9.57
C ASN A 87 9.31 -10.49 -8.21
N GLU A 88 9.88 -11.70 -8.22
CA GLU A 88 10.21 -12.59 -7.09
C GLU A 88 11.34 -12.02 -6.21
N ALA A 89 11.30 -10.73 -5.88
CA ALA A 89 12.33 -10.15 -5.02
C ALA A 89 11.95 -10.19 -3.53
N ASP A 90 10.67 -10.08 -3.16
CA ASP A 90 10.23 -10.04 -1.74
C ASP A 90 8.74 -10.44 -1.52
N GLY A 91 8.07 -10.92 -2.57
CA GLY A 91 6.64 -11.18 -2.60
C GLY A 91 6.30 -12.63 -2.31
N GLU A 92 5.72 -12.91 -1.15
CA GLU A 92 5.04 -14.19 -0.93
C GLU A 92 3.89 -14.28 -1.94
N PHE A 93 3.86 -15.34 -2.74
CA PHE A 93 2.78 -15.56 -3.71
C PHE A 93 1.45 -15.78 -2.95
N LEU A 94 0.63 -14.73 -2.90
CA LEU A 94 -0.68 -14.72 -2.24
C LEU A 94 -1.71 -15.39 -3.15
N SER A 95 -1.95 -16.68 -2.92
CA SER A 95 -2.72 -17.53 -3.81
C SER A 95 -4.23 -17.49 -3.60
N CYS A 96 -4.73 -17.08 -2.43
CA CYS A 96 -6.16 -17.12 -2.10
C CYS A 96 -6.83 -15.73 -2.04
N LEU A 97 -6.18 -14.69 -2.58
CA LEU A 97 -6.81 -13.38 -2.70
C LEU A 97 -7.85 -13.36 -3.83
N PRO A 98 -9.10 -12.93 -3.55
CA PRO A 98 -10.12 -12.79 -4.57
C PRO A 98 -9.86 -11.56 -5.43
N SER A 99 -10.23 -11.65 -6.72
CA SER A 99 -10.40 -10.48 -7.57
C SER A 99 -11.78 -9.89 -7.25
N THR A 100 -11.81 -8.76 -6.56
CA THR A 100 -13.03 -8.12 -6.08
C THR A 100 -12.87 -6.61 -6.10
N ASP A 101 -13.95 -5.90 -6.41
CA ASP A 101 -14.00 -4.44 -6.37
C ASP A 101 -14.28 -3.91 -4.94
N ASP A 102 -14.68 -4.78 -4.01
CA ASP A 102 -14.95 -4.40 -2.61
C ASP A 102 -13.67 -4.52 -1.75
N PRO A 103 -13.14 -3.39 -1.24
CA PRO A 103 -11.92 -3.41 -0.43
C PRO A 103 -12.08 -4.18 0.88
N LEU A 104 -13.29 -4.22 1.46
CA LEU A 104 -13.52 -4.94 2.72
C LEU A 104 -13.40 -6.45 2.51
N VAL A 105 -13.95 -6.97 1.42
CA VAL A 105 -13.84 -8.38 1.03
C VAL A 105 -12.38 -8.76 0.80
N TRP A 106 -11.63 -7.88 0.14
CA TRP A 106 -10.20 -8.09 -0.08
C TRP A 106 -9.39 -8.13 1.23
N LEU A 107 -9.66 -7.21 2.17
CA LEU A 107 -8.99 -7.18 3.48
C LEU A 107 -9.32 -8.42 4.34
N LEU A 108 -10.56 -8.90 4.26
CA LEU A 108 -11.00 -10.14 4.90
C LEU A 108 -10.30 -11.37 4.34
N ALA A 109 -10.05 -11.42 3.04
CA ALA A 109 -9.24 -12.48 2.45
C ALA A 109 -7.78 -12.37 2.92
N LEU A 110 -7.17 -11.19 2.83
CA LEU A 110 -5.77 -10.97 3.18
C LEU A 110 -5.43 -11.36 4.62
N MET A 111 -6.29 -11.07 5.62
CA MET A 111 -6.01 -11.45 7.00
C MET A 111 -5.99 -12.98 7.23
N ASN A 112 -6.66 -13.72 6.35
CA ASN A 112 -6.77 -15.18 6.40
C ASN A 112 -5.73 -15.89 5.51
N GLU A 113 -4.97 -15.15 4.71
CA GLU A 113 -3.88 -15.69 3.88
C GLU A 113 -2.76 -16.26 4.76
N PRO A 114 -2.51 -17.58 4.77
CA PRO A 114 -1.45 -18.17 5.58
C PRO A 114 -0.05 -17.82 5.05
N ARG A 115 0.03 -17.49 3.76
CA ARG A 115 1.26 -17.11 3.08
C ARG A 115 1.61 -15.64 3.21
N ALA A 116 0.69 -14.80 3.68
CA ALA A 116 0.96 -13.38 3.87
C ALA A 116 1.75 -13.12 5.15
N LYS A 117 2.67 -12.16 5.10
CA LYS A 117 3.40 -11.67 6.28
C LYS A 117 2.45 -11.32 7.41
N VAL A 118 2.84 -11.67 8.63
CA VAL A 118 2.04 -11.41 9.84
C VAL A 118 1.72 -9.92 10.01
N PHE A 119 2.62 -9.04 9.59
CA PHE A 119 2.41 -7.59 9.61
C PHE A 119 1.25 -7.16 8.71
N ASP A 120 1.20 -7.64 7.48
CA ASP A 120 0.17 -7.30 6.50
C ASP A 120 -1.20 -7.83 6.95
N ARG A 121 -1.23 -9.07 7.47
CA ARG A 121 -2.44 -9.67 8.06
C ARG A 121 -2.97 -8.86 9.24
N ARG A 122 -2.09 -8.41 10.15
CA ARG A 122 -2.46 -7.57 11.30
C ARG A 122 -3.05 -6.23 10.85
N ASN A 123 -2.41 -5.57 9.89
CA ASN A 123 -2.88 -4.29 9.37
C ASN A 123 -4.25 -4.43 8.69
N ALA A 124 -4.45 -5.49 7.92
CA ALA A 124 -5.73 -5.79 7.30
C ALA A 124 -6.84 -5.98 8.34
N ALA A 125 -6.58 -6.78 9.39
CA ALA A 125 -7.50 -6.98 10.50
C ALA A 125 -7.84 -5.67 11.21
N GLN A 126 -6.83 -4.88 11.58
CA GLN A 126 -7.05 -3.59 12.25
C GLN A 126 -7.91 -2.63 11.42
N THR A 127 -7.74 -2.65 10.09
CA THR A 127 -8.49 -1.80 9.16
C THR A 127 -9.93 -2.28 8.97
N ALA A 128 -10.17 -3.60 8.97
CA ALA A 128 -11.49 -4.18 8.79
C ALA A 128 -12.39 -4.12 10.04
N VAL A 129 -11.80 -4.12 11.25
CA VAL A 129 -12.52 -4.12 12.54
C VAL A 129 -13.62 -3.06 12.64
N PRO A 130 -13.41 -1.77 12.27
CA PRO A 130 -14.44 -0.73 12.41
C PRO A 130 -15.67 -0.93 11.51
N TYR A 131 -15.51 -1.66 10.41
CA TYR A 131 -16.59 -1.92 9.45
C TYR A 131 -17.41 -3.15 9.83
N ILE A 132 -16.77 -4.17 10.43
CA ILE A 132 -17.44 -5.40 10.89
C ILE A 132 -18.12 -5.16 12.24
N HIS A 133 -17.37 -4.56 13.16
CA HIS A 133 -17.86 -4.15 14.46
C HIS A 133 -18.10 -2.66 14.38
N GLY A 134 -19.30 -2.29 13.94
CA GLY A 134 -19.74 -0.90 13.91
C GLY A 134 -19.29 -0.21 15.20
N LYS A 135 -18.64 0.95 15.07
CA LYS A 135 -18.09 1.67 16.22
C LYS A 135 -19.18 1.79 17.27
N LYS A 136 -19.04 1.08 18.39
CA LYS A 136 -19.95 1.17 19.54
C LYS A 136 -20.12 2.60 20.06
N ALA A 137 -19.27 3.53 19.63
CA ALA A 137 -19.36 4.95 19.93
C ALA A 137 -20.39 5.73 19.10
N GLU A 138 -20.74 5.29 17.88
CA GLU A 138 -21.69 6.02 17.01
C GLU A 138 -23.14 5.56 17.14
N ALA A 139 -23.39 4.32 17.57
CA ALA A 139 -24.72 3.93 18.01
C ALA A 139 -25.00 4.61 19.36
N GLY A 140 -25.79 5.67 19.36
CA GLY A 140 -26.16 6.38 20.58
C GLY A 140 -26.81 5.43 21.59
N LYS A 141 -26.75 5.79 22.88
CA LYS A 141 -27.36 5.01 23.98
C LYS A 141 -28.85 4.72 23.76
N LYS A 142 -29.51 5.46 22.86
CA LYS A 142 -30.90 5.29 22.44
C LYS A 142 -31.03 4.21 21.34
N GLU A 143 -30.22 4.25 20.28
CA GLU A 143 -30.23 3.19 19.26
C GLU A 143 -29.87 1.83 19.86
N GLN A 144 -28.85 1.74 20.71
CA GLN A 144 -28.43 0.48 21.33
C GLN A 144 -29.54 -0.15 22.18
N LYS A 145 -30.31 0.66 22.92
CA LYS A 145 -31.46 0.17 23.70
C LYS A 145 -32.59 -0.30 22.79
N ALA A 146 -32.86 0.42 21.70
CA ALA A 146 -33.91 0.05 20.75
C ALA A 146 -33.56 -1.27 20.03
N GLU A 147 -32.30 -1.45 19.64
CA GLU A 147 -31.83 -2.66 18.98
C GLU A 147 -31.80 -3.86 19.94
N ALA A 148 -31.32 -3.66 21.17
CA ALA A 148 -31.39 -4.68 22.23
C ALA A 148 -32.84 -5.09 22.56
N ALA A 149 -33.77 -4.13 22.59
CA ALA A 149 -35.20 -4.41 22.79
C ALA A 149 -35.81 -5.21 21.63
N LYS A 150 -35.45 -4.86 20.38
CA LYS A 150 -35.88 -5.61 19.19
C LYS A 150 -35.36 -7.05 19.21
N GLU A 151 -34.10 -7.25 19.58
CA GLU A 151 -33.50 -8.58 19.63
C GLU A 151 -34.11 -9.44 20.74
N ALA A 152 -34.34 -8.88 21.92
CA ALA A 152 -35.07 -9.55 23.01
C ALA A 152 -36.52 -9.91 22.62
N GLY A 153 -37.17 -9.08 21.79
CA GLY A 153 -38.52 -9.30 21.27
C GLY A 153 -38.64 -10.38 20.19
N LYS A 154 -37.54 -10.89 19.62
CA LYS A 154 -37.57 -11.98 18.63
C LYS A 154 -37.57 -13.39 19.24
N GLY A 155 -37.30 -13.50 20.55
CA GLY A 155 -37.18 -14.78 21.25
C GLY A 155 -38.48 -15.28 21.86
N LYS A 156 -38.36 -15.95 23.00
CA LYS A 156 -39.47 -16.50 23.80
C LYS A 156 -40.55 -15.48 24.24
N TYR A 157 -40.27 -14.19 24.11
CA TYR A 157 -41.18 -13.08 24.42
C TYR A 157 -41.74 -12.40 23.16
N SER A 158 -41.63 -13.04 21.99
CA SER A 158 -42.22 -12.52 20.75
C SER A 158 -43.73 -12.38 20.87
N GLN A 159 -44.27 -11.34 20.23
CA GLN A 159 -45.71 -11.10 20.22
C GLN A 159 -46.41 -12.28 19.55
N SER A 160 -47.36 -12.89 20.26
CA SER A 160 -48.19 -13.96 19.70
C SER A 160 -49.02 -13.42 18.53
N LYS A 161 -49.36 -14.31 17.59
CA LYS A 161 -50.22 -13.95 16.45
C LYS A 161 -51.52 -13.32 16.98
N PRO A 162 -52.01 -12.22 16.36
CA PRO A 162 -53.25 -11.59 16.79
C PRO A 162 -54.43 -12.57 16.66
N PRO A 163 -55.45 -12.46 17.52
CA PRO A 163 -56.62 -13.32 17.47
C PRO A 163 -57.35 -13.14 16.12
N LEU A 164 -57.75 -14.25 15.52
CA LEU A 164 -58.49 -14.26 14.25
C LEU A 164 -59.84 -13.57 14.46
N THR A 165 -60.03 -12.41 13.84
CA THR A 165 -61.33 -11.73 13.82
C THR A 165 -62.21 -12.43 12.79
N VAL A 166 -63.01 -13.40 13.26
CA VAL A 166 -64.13 -13.92 12.48
C VAL A 166 -65.29 -12.92 12.62
N VAL A 167 -65.28 -11.87 11.81
CA VAL A 167 -66.50 -11.07 11.57
C VAL A 167 -67.03 -11.48 10.21
N LYS A 168 -68.04 -12.35 10.24
CA LYS A 168 -68.84 -12.74 9.09
C LYS A 168 -69.92 -11.68 8.94
N GLY A 169 -69.74 -10.77 7.99
CA GLY A 169 -70.79 -9.90 7.46
C GLY A 169 -71.47 -10.57 6.27
#